data_AF-A0A946I6N7-F1
#
_entry.id   AF-A0A946I6N7-F1
#
_cell.length_a   1.000
_cell.length_b   1.000
_cell.length_c   1.000
_cell.angle_alpha   90.00
_cell.angle_beta   90.00
_cell.angle_gamma   90.00
#
_symmetry.space_group_name_H-M   'P 1'
#
loop_
_entity.id
_entity.type
_entity.pdbx_description
1 polymer ?
#
loop_
_entity_poly.entity_id
_entity_poly.type
_entity_poly.pdbx_seq_one_letter_code
_entity_poly.pdbx_strand_id
1 'polypeptide(L)'
;MYKVFKFGGASIKDVESIKNVGEILLSYDAEKLVVVFSAMGKTTNMLEKVVESYVTKSNDSIEKLQEVKDFHDNILSQLFDEKHAIYDEVNNLFVEIEWI
;
A
#
# COMPACT_ATOMS: atom_id res chain seq x y z
N MET A 1 -23.98 -16.23 -6.55
CA MET A 1 -24.04 -14.77 -6.27
C MET A 1 -22.65 -14.35 -5.78
N TYR A 2 -22.14 -13.19 -6.19
CA TYR A 2 -20.86 -12.69 -5.69
C TYR A 2 -21.10 -11.89 -4.41
N LYS A 3 -20.18 -12.01 -3.45
CA LYS A 3 -20.13 -11.16 -2.27
C LYS A 3 -19.00 -10.16 -2.39
N VAL A 4 -19.31 -8.90 -2.16
CA VAL A 4 -18.37 -7.79 -2.37
C VAL A 4 -17.96 -7.23 -1.02
N PHE A 5 -16.66 -7.25 -0.73
CA PHE A 5 -16.08 -6.56 0.42
C PHE A 5 -15.36 -5.31 -0.04
N LYS A 6 -15.50 -4.22 0.73
CA LYS A 6 -14.72 -3.00 0.54
C LYS A 6 -14.02 -2.64 1.84
N PHE A 7 -12.70 -2.51 1.79
CA PHE A 7 -11.88 -2.07 2.91
C PHE A 7 -11.30 -0.69 2.61
N GLY A 8 -11.44 0.23 3.57
CA GLY A 8 -10.82 1.56 3.48
C GLY A 8 -9.35 1.51 3.92
N GLY A 9 -8.60 2.59 3.73
CA GLY A 9 -7.19 2.64 4.09
C GLY A 9 -6.91 2.39 5.58
N ALA A 10 -7.82 2.80 6.47
CA ALA A 10 -7.72 2.53 7.89
C ALA A 10 -7.80 1.03 8.24
N SER A 11 -8.47 0.23 7.41
CA SER A 11 -8.61 -1.23 7.59
C SER A 11 -7.34 -2.00 7.18
N ILE A 12 -6.40 -1.35 6.49
CA ILE A 12 -5.16 -1.96 5.99
C ILE A 12 -3.97 -1.00 6.21
N LYS A 13 -3.97 -0.31 7.37
CA LYS A 13 -2.98 0.74 7.68
C LYS A 13 -1.65 0.18 8.20
N ASP A 14 -1.66 -1.04 8.73
CA ASP A 14 -0.53 -1.72 9.35
C ASP A 14 -0.68 -3.25 9.19
N VAL A 15 0.37 -4.00 9.54
CA VAL A 15 0.44 -5.46 9.39
C VAL A 15 -0.64 -6.17 10.18
N GLU A 16 -0.95 -5.72 11.39
CA GLU A 16 -2.00 -6.31 12.23
C GLU A 16 -3.38 -6.16 11.56
N SER A 17 -3.69 -4.96 11.06
CA SER A 17 -4.93 -4.68 10.36
C SER A 17 -5.06 -5.52 9.08
N ILE A 18 -3.97 -5.68 8.32
CA ILE A 18 -3.93 -6.54 7.11
C ILE A 18 -4.22 -8.00 7.47
N LYS A 19 -3.59 -8.53 8.52
CA LYS A 19 -3.82 -9.91 8.98
C LYS A 19 -5.27 -10.13 9.41
N ASN A 20 -5.83 -9.19 10.18
CA ASN A 20 -7.24 -9.23 10.57
C ASN A 20 -8.19 -9.21 9.36
N VAL A 21 -7.90 -8.41 8.34
CA VAL A 21 -8.66 -8.44 7.07
C VAL A 21 -8.51 -9.80 6.38
N GLY A 22 -7.32 -10.38 6.37
CA GLY A 22 -7.08 -11.73 5.85
C GLY A 22 -7.93 -12.78 6.56
N GLU A 23 -7.99 -12.75 7.90
CA GLU A 23 -8.83 -13.65 8.71
C GLU A 23 -10.32 -13.50 8.40
N ILE A 24 -10.80 -12.26 8.26
CA ILE A 24 -12.19 -11.99 7.85
C ILE A 24 -12.45 -12.63 6.49
N LEU A 25 -11.57 -12.45 5.50
CA LEU A 25 -11.75 -13.00 4.16
C LEU A 25 -11.72 -14.53 4.15
N LEU A 26 -10.86 -15.16 4.95
CA LEU A 26 -10.79 -16.62 5.10
C LEU A 26 -12.08 -17.21 5.69
N SER A 27 -12.83 -16.45 6.50
CA SER A 27 -14.13 -16.91 7.03
C SER A 27 -15.24 -17.02 5.97
N TYR A 28 -14.98 -16.59 4.73
CA TYR A 28 -15.90 -16.65 3.60
C TYR A 28 -15.36 -17.48 2.41
N ASP A 29 -14.51 -18.48 2.69
CA ASP A 29 -13.85 -19.33 1.68
C ASP A 29 -14.82 -20.11 0.75
N ALA A 30 -16.04 -20.40 1.21
CA ALA A 30 -17.08 -21.04 0.42
C ALA A 30 -17.84 -20.09 -0.54
N GLU A 31 -17.60 -18.77 -0.45
CA GLU A 31 -18.28 -17.76 -1.26
C GLU A 31 -17.44 -17.27 -2.44
N LYS A 32 -18.09 -16.81 -3.52
CA LYS A 32 -17.39 -16.11 -4.61
C LYS A 32 -17.16 -14.66 -4.20
N LEU A 33 -15.93 -14.31 -3.85
CA LEU A 33 -15.58 -12.98 -3.35
C LEU A 33 -15.10 -12.03 -4.44
N VAL A 34 -15.48 -10.76 -4.30
CA VAL A 34 -14.83 -9.61 -4.94
C VAL A 34 -14.37 -8.68 -3.82
N VAL A 35 -13.10 -8.31 -3.81
CA VAL A 35 -12.54 -7.46 -2.76
C VAL A 35 -12.01 -6.17 -3.37
N VAL A 36 -12.41 -5.04 -2.78
CA VAL A 36 -12.01 -3.70 -3.21
C VAL A 36 -11.25 -3.02 -2.07
N PHE A 37 -10.05 -2.54 -2.37
CA PHE A 37 -9.22 -1.80 -1.41
C PHE A 37 -9.07 -0.35 -1.82
N SER A 38 -9.08 0.55 -0.84
CA SER A 38 -8.47 1.88 -0.99
C SER A 38 -6.96 1.78 -0.77
N ALA A 39 -6.20 2.85 -1.02
CA ALA A 39 -4.79 2.90 -0.65
C ALA A 39 -4.61 2.74 0.87
N MET A 40 -3.47 2.18 1.29
CA MET A 40 -3.18 1.84 2.68
C MET A 40 -3.00 3.07 3.56
N GLY A 41 -3.57 3.06 4.77
CA GLY A 41 -3.37 4.12 5.76
C GLY A 41 -3.61 5.52 5.18
N LYS A 42 -2.57 6.36 5.15
CA LYS A 42 -2.58 7.72 4.60
C LYS A 42 -1.79 7.84 3.28
N THR A 43 -1.59 6.74 2.56
CA THR A 43 -0.75 6.71 1.34
C THR A 43 -1.18 7.73 0.31
N THR A 44 -2.49 7.89 0.08
CA THR A 44 -3.01 8.95 -0.83
C THR A 44 -2.52 10.33 -0.42
N ASN A 45 -2.64 10.70 0.86
CA ASN A 45 -2.19 12.00 1.36
C ASN A 45 -0.66 12.16 1.30
N MET A 46 0.10 11.08 1.50
CA MET A 46 1.56 11.13 1.36
C MET A 46 1.96 11.38 -0.10
N LEU A 47 1.33 10.69 -1.04
CA LEU A 47 1.55 10.91 -2.48
C LEU A 47 1.11 12.31 -2.92
N GLU A 48 0.00 12.84 -2.39
CA GLU A 48 -0.42 14.23 -2.64
C GLU A 48 0.68 15.23 -2.23
N LYS A 49 1.36 15.01 -1.11
CA LYS A 49 2.49 15.86 -0.67
C LYS A 49 3.71 15.73 -1.59
N VAL A 50 3.98 14.53 -2.13
CA VAL A 50 5.03 14.34 -3.13
C VAL A 50 4.73 15.18 -4.37
N VAL A 51 3.52 15.09 -4.89
CA VAL A 51 3.06 15.85 -6.06
C VAL A 51 3.13 17.36 -5.79
N GLU A 52 2.63 17.81 -4.64
CA GLU A 52 2.69 19.23 -4.25
C GLU A 52 4.13 19.75 -4.20
N SER A 53 5.04 18.99 -3.58
CA SER A 53 6.45 19.33 -3.51
C SER A 53 7.09 19.45 -4.90
N TYR A 54 6.83 18.46 -5.77
CA TYR A 54 7.35 18.44 -7.13
C TYR A 54 6.84 19.64 -7.94
N VAL A 55 5.52 19.90 -7.94
CA VAL A 55 4.90 20.98 -8.72
C VAL A 55 5.34 22.35 -8.22
N THR A 56 5.54 22.52 -6.91
CA THR A 56 6.03 23.78 -6.32
C THR A 56 7.54 23.97 -6.45
N LYS A 57 8.27 23.00 -7.00
CA LYS A 57 9.74 22.96 -7.08
C LYS A 57 10.41 23.08 -5.71
N SER A 58 9.79 22.50 -4.70
CA SER A 58 10.40 22.34 -3.38
C SER A 58 11.51 21.29 -3.47
N ASN A 59 12.59 21.46 -2.70
CA ASN A 59 13.74 20.55 -2.72
C ASN A 59 13.54 19.27 -1.89
N ASP A 60 12.30 18.96 -1.47
CA ASP A 60 11.97 17.87 -0.55
C ASP A 60 11.06 16.78 -1.17
N SER A 61 10.87 16.79 -2.50
CA SER A 61 9.99 15.81 -3.18
C SER A 61 10.51 14.38 -3.08
N ILE A 62 11.83 14.22 -3.19
CA ILE A 62 12.53 12.94 -3.05
C ILE A 62 12.39 12.41 -1.61
N GLU A 63 12.57 13.28 -0.61
CA GLU A 63 12.41 12.92 0.81
C GLU A 63 10.98 12.46 1.10
N LYS A 64 9.97 13.20 0.60
CA LYS A 64 8.56 12.81 0.74
C LYS A 64 8.23 11.50 0.05
N LEU A 65 8.85 11.22 -1.10
CA LEU A 65 8.65 9.93 -1.79
C LEU A 65 9.31 8.80 -0.99
N GLN A 66 10.48 9.06 -0.38
CA GLN A 66 11.14 8.12 0.50
C GLN A 66 10.27 7.76 1.72
N GLU A 67 9.53 8.71 2.30
CA GLU A 67 8.56 8.39 3.36
C GLU A 67 7.49 7.37 2.91
N VAL A 68 7.04 7.45 1.65
CA VAL A 68 6.09 6.48 1.09
C VAL A 68 6.75 5.11 0.91
N LYS A 69 8.00 5.08 0.43
CA LYS A 69 8.79 3.85 0.29
C LYS A 69 9.00 3.16 1.64
N ASP A 70 9.50 3.90 2.62
CA ASP A 70 9.77 3.39 3.97
C ASP A 70 8.51 2.81 4.63
N PHE A 71 7.35 3.45 4.41
CA PHE A 71 6.07 2.93 4.88
C PHE A 71 5.75 1.55 4.29
N HIS A 72 5.94 1.36 2.98
CA HIS A 72 5.68 0.07 2.33
C HIS A 72 6.74 -0.97 2.70
N ASP A 73 8.02 -0.59 2.76
CA ASP A 73 9.12 -1.49 3.15
C ASP A 73 8.92 -2.05 4.56
N ASN A 74 8.50 -1.22 5.51
CA ASN A 74 8.18 -1.66 6.87
C ASN A 74 7.00 -2.64 6.93
N ILE A 75 6.03 -2.54 6.02
CA ILE A 75 4.95 -3.53 5.91
C ILE A 75 5.49 -4.83 5.33
N LEU A 76 6.27 -4.75 4.25
CA LEU A 76 6.82 -5.92 3.57
C LEU A 76 7.73 -6.72 4.50
N SER A 77 8.61 -6.06 5.25
CA SER A 77 9.57 -6.70 6.17
C SER A 77 8.91 -7.48 7.31
N GLN A 78 7.65 -7.18 7.62
CA GLN A 78 6.87 -7.84 8.65
C GLN A 78 5.93 -8.92 8.10
N LEU A 79 5.70 -8.96 6.79
CA LEU A 79 4.80 -9.91 6.12
C LEU A 79 5.53 -10.97 5.28
N PHE A 80 6.72 -10.65 4.76
CA PHE A 80 7.42 -11.48 3.80
C PHE A 80 8.91 -11.59 4.10
N ASP A 81 9.50 -12.73 3.76
CA ASP A 81 10.95 -12.91 3.77
C ASP A 81 11.64 -11.94 2.80
N GLU A 82 12.85 -11.48 3.12
CA GLU A 82 13.61 -10.48 2.34
C GLU A 82 13.85 -10.87 0.86
N LYS A 83 13.72 -12.15 0.51
CA LYS A 83 13.91 -12.66 -0.86
C LYS A 83 12.59 -12.86 -1.62
N HIS A 84 11.47 -12.44 -1.05
CA HIS A 84 10.17 -12.61 -1.68
C HIS A 84 10.03 -11.70 -2.91
N ALA A 85 9.49 -12.21 -4.02
CA ALA A 85 9.41 -11.46 -5.28
C ALA A 85 8.56 -10.16 -5.19
N ILE A 86 7.70 -10.04 -4.17
CA ILE A 86 6.87 -8.85 -3.94
C ILE A 86 7.71 -7.58 -3.74
N TYR A 87 8.93 -7.69 -3.20
CA TYR A 87 9.82 -6.54 -3.05
C TYR A 87 10.17 -5.93 -4.41
N ASP A 88 10.44 -6.76 -5.41
CA ASP A 88 10.70 -6.30 -6.78
C ASP A 88 9.46 -5.68 -7.41
N GLU A 89 8.28 -6.29 -7.22
CA GLU A 89 7.02 -5.76 -7.74
C GLU A 89 6.70 -4.37 -7.17
N VAL A 90 6.84 -4.20 -5.85
CA VAL A 90 6.60 -2.91 -5.19
C VAL A 90 7.67 -1.88 -5.59
N ASN A 91 8.94 -2.28 -5.67
CA ASN A 91 10.01 -1.38 -6.11
C ASN A 91 9.78 -0.90 -7.56
N ASN A 92 9.32 -1.76 -8.46
CA ASN A 92 9.03 -1.38 -9.84
C ASN A 92 7.95 -0.29 -9.93
N LEU A 93 6.91 -0.34 -9.09
CA LEU A 93 5.90 0.71 -9.01
C LEU A 93 6.48 2.05 -8.55
N PHE A 94 7.44 2.04 -7.62
CA PHE A 94 8.14 3.26 -7.21
C PHE A 94 9.06 3.79 -8.30
N VAL A 95 9.76 2.91 -9.01
CA VAL A 95 10.59 3.28 -10.16
C VAL A 95 9.71 3.97 -11.21
N GLU A 96 8.50 3.49 -11.50
CA GLU A 96 7.57 4.16 -12.42
C GLU A 96 7.22 5.60 -11.99
N ILE A 97 7.13 5.88 -10.69
CA ILE A 97 6.89 7.24 -10.17
C ILE A 97 8.12 8.12 -10.40
N GLU A 98 9.33 7.60 -10.22
CA GLU A 98 10.60 8.35 -10.32
C GLU A 98 10.97 8.72 -11.77
N TRP A 99 10.36 8.07 -12.77
CA TRP A 99 10.63 8.33 -14.18
C TRP A 99 9.84 9.51 -14.76
N ILE A 100 8.94 10.11 -13.97
CA ILE A 100 8.10 11.27 -14.33
C ILE A 100 8.82 12.58 -13.98
#